data_AF-A0A9P6Y578-F1
#
_entry.id   AF-A0A9P6Y578-F1
#
_cell.length_a   1.000
_cell.length_b   1.000
_cell.length_c   1.000
_cell.angle_alpha   90.00
_cell.angle_beta   90.00
_cell.angle_gamma   90.00
#
_symmetry.space_group_name_H-M   'P 1'
#
loop_
_entity.id
_entity.type
_entity.pdbx_description
1 polymer ?
#
loop_
_entity_poly.entity_id
_entity_poly.type
_entity_poly.pdbx_seq_one_letter_code
_entity_poly.pdbx_strand_id
1 'polypeptide(L)'
;MCKHILNAQVSIRAPCCKKWFDCAECHAAVSDHQLRKTNEMVFACKKCKKAFRKDMTDYEEEDEFCPHCDNHYVLEAVTPEATLGIETEDIRVDNRVIKDDRIRTKQGPKSIFDIDGSNMMG
;
A
#
# COMPACT_ATOMS: atom_id res chain seq x y z
N MET A 1 14.88 -1.25 1.66
CA MET A 1 13.57 -0.58 1.52
C MET A 1 12.51 -1.65 1.51
N CYS A 2 11.53 -1.58 2.42
CA CYS A 2 10.37 -2.46 2.43
C CYS A 2 9.56 -2.21 1.13
N LYS A 3 9.03 -3.28 0.53
CA LYS A 3 8.10 -3.17 -0.60
C LYS A 3 6.69 -2.78 -0.13
N HIS A 4 6.37 -3.05 1.14
CA HIS A 4 5.05 -2.90 1.73
C HIS A 4 4.83 -1.51 2.38
N ILE A 5 5.86 -0.95 3.03
CA ILE A 5 5.83 0.37 3.67
C ILE A 5 6.96 1.22 3.09
N LEU A 6 6.60 2.21 2.27
CA LEU A 6 7.57 3.01 1.53
C LEU A 6 8.33 3.99 2.44
N ASN A 7 7.68 4.51 3.46
CA ASN A 7 8.19 5.51 4.39
C ASN A 7 8.80 4.91 5.68
N ALA A 8 9.11 3.62 5.71
CA ALA A 8 9.66 2.95 6.89
C ALA A 8 11.01 3.55 7.33
N GLN A 9 11.04 4.24 8.48
CA GLN A 9 12.22 4.95 8.99
C GLN A 9 13.14 4.14 9.91
N VAL A 10 12.65 3.01 10.42
CA VAL A 10 13.39 2.09 11.29
C VAL A 10 13.40 0.69 10.69
N SER A 11 14.39 -0.10 11.07
CA SER A 11 14.44 -1.53 10.84
C SER A 11 14.32 -2.25 12.19
N ILE A 12 13.50 -3.29 12.24
CA ILE A 12 13.20 -4.06 13.45
C ILE A 12 14.03 -5.34 13.42
N ARG A 13 14.65 -5.69 14.55
CA ARG A 13 15.31 -6.98 14.70
C ARG A 13 14.30 -8.04 15.13
N ALA A 14 14.07 -9.03 14.28
CA ALA A 14 13.16 -10.13 14.59
C ALA A 14 13.75 -11.03 15.70
N PRO A 15 13.05 -11.24 16.83
CA PRO A 15 13.57 -12.02 17.95
C PRO A 15 13.70 -13.52 17.64
N CYS A 16 12.91 -14.03 16.70
CA CYS A 16 12.98 -15.42 16.23
C CYS A 16 14.32 -15.74 15.54
N CYS A 17 14.75 -14.83 14.69
CA CYS A 17 15.63 -15.10 13.56
C CYS A 17 16.92 -14.29 13.67
N LYS A 18 16.91 -13.30 14.57
CA LYS A 18 17.98 -12.33 14.82
C LYS A 18 18.40 -11.52 13.59
N LYS A 19 17.57 -11.53 12.54
CA LYS A 19 17.71 -10.79 11.28
C LYS A 19 16.93 -9.46 11.36
N TRP A 20 17.32 -8.52 10.51
CA TRP A 20 16.71 -7.19 10.43
C TRP A 20 15.67 -7.16 9.31
N PHE A 21 14.50 -6.61 9.61
CA PHE A 21 13.41 -6.43 8.66
C PHE A 21 12.77 -5.06 8.85
N ASP A 22 12.26 -4.49 7.77
CA ASP A 22 11.61 -3.17 7.81
C ASP A 22 10.13 -3.26 8.21
N CYS A 23 9.50 -4.43 8.05
CA CYS A 23 8.06 -4.63 8.21
C CYS A 23 7.76 -6.13 8.46
N ALA A 24 6.64 -6.45 9.12
CA ALA A 24 6.27 -7.83 9.47
C ALA A 24 6.03 -8.72 8.22
N GLU A 25 5.53 -8.13 7.13
CA GLU A 25 5.33 -8.83 5.87
C GLU A 25 6.66 -9.18 5.18
N CYS A 26 7.69 -8.32 5.30
CA CYS A 26 9.04 -8.66 4.83
C CYS A 26 9.65 -9.82 5.60
N HIS A 27 9.30 -9.98 6.88
CA HIS A 27 9.68 -11.16 7.64
C HIS A 27 8.96 -12.40 7.09
N ALA A 28 7.62 -12.35 6.99
CA ALA A 28 6.81 -13.47 6.50
C ALA A 28 7.21 -13.95 5.09
N ALA A 29 7.69 -13.05 4.21
CA ALA A 29 8.16 -13.42 2.88
C ALA A 29 9.50 -14.18 2.87
N VAL A 30 10.31 -14.07 3.94
CA VAL A 30 11.65 -14.67 4.03
C VAL A 30 11.70 -15.85 5.00
N SER A 31 10.80 -15.90 5.97
CA SER A 31 10.78 -16.91 7.03
C SER A 31 9.55 -17.81 6.95
N ASP A 32 9.75 -19.10 7.17
CA ASP A 32 8.67 -20.11 7.17
C ASP A 32 7.83 -20.13 8.47
N HIS A 33 7.92 -19.09 9.30
CA HIS A 33 7.23 -19.02 10.59
C HIS A 33 6.76 -17.60 10.92
N GLN A 34 5.83 -17.52 11.88
CA GLN A 34 5.29 -16.25 12.35
C GLN A 34 6.25 -15.54 13.30
N LEU A 35 6.24 -14.20 13.25
CA LEU A 35 7.08 -13.38 14.11
C LEU A 35 6.71 -13.59 15.59
N ARG A 36 7.70 -13.97 16.40
CA ARG A 36 7.51 -14.14 17.84
C ARG A 36 7.22 -12.79 18.50
N LYS A 37 6.12 -12.72 19.26
CA LYS A 37 5.75 -11.53 20.06
C LYS A 37 6.66 -11.44 21.28
N THR A 38 7.28 -10.28 21.47
CA THR A 38 8.09 -9.94 22.64
C THR A 38 7.75 -8.53 23.10
N ASN A 39 7.85 -8.29 24.40
CA ASN A 39 7.58 -6.97 24.99
C ASN A 39 8.75 -6.02 24.73
N GLU A 40 9.98 -6.54 24.74
CA GLU A 40 11.17 -5.78 24.37
C GLU A 40 11.38 -5.87 22.85
N MET A 41 11.49 -4.73 22.18
CA MET A 41 11.79 -4.65 20.76
C MET A 41 13.09 -3.89 20.52
N VAL A 42 13.87 -4.34 19.54
CA VAL A 42 15.12 -3.69 19.15
C VAL A 42 14.95 -3.08 17.76
N PHE A 43 15.16 -1.78 17.70
CA PHE A 43 15.04 -0.98 16.48
C PHE A 43 16.41 -0.48 16.05
N ALA A 44 16.57 -0.24 14.74
CA ALA A 44 17.70 0.47 14.16
C ALA A 44 17.16 1.64 13.35
N CYS A 45 17.56 2.86 13.73
CA CYS A 45 17.15 4.06 13.02
C CYS A 45 17.92 4.18 11.70
N LYS A 46 17.23 4.43 10.58
CA LYS A 46 17.90 4.58 9.28
C LYS A 46 18.62 5.92 9.13
N LYS A 47 18.21 6.97 9.85
CA LYS A 47 18.88 8.28 9.84
C LYS A 47 20.23 8.25 10.55
N CYS A 48 20.28 7.78 11.80
CA CYS A 48 21.52 7.76 12.58
C CYS A 48 22.26 6.42 12.58
N LYS A 49 21.66 5.36 12.02
CA LYS A 49 22.19 3.97 11.97
C LYS A 49 22.52 3.35 13.33
N LYS A 50 22.06 3.96 14.43
CA LYS A 50 22.21 3.42 15.79
C LYS A 50 21.04 2.50 16.12
N ALA A 51 21.36 1.41 16.79
CA ALA A 51 20.38 0.47 17.31
C ALA A 51 20.02 0.84 18.75
N PHE A 52 18.73 0.80 19.08
CA PHE A 52 18.21 1.07 20.41
C PHE A 52 17.14 0.03 20.78
N ARG A 53 16.88 -0.12 22.06
CA ARG A 53 15.86 -1.02 22.59
C ARG A 53 14.75 -0.19 23.22
N LYS A 54 13.51 -0.59 22.98
CA LYS A 54 12.33 0.00 23.59
C LYS A 54 11.43 -1.11 24.11
N ASP A 55 10.89 -0.91 25.30
CA ASP A 55 9.93 -1.80 25.92
C ASP A 55 8.53 -1.32 25.57
N MET A 56 7.71 -2.22 25.03
CA MET A 56 6.37 -1.92 24.51
C MET A 56 5.28 -1.97 25.60
N THR A 57 5.64 -2.23 26.86
CA THR A 57 4.69 -2.27 27.98
C THR A 57 4.30 -0.88 28.45
N ASP A 58 5.26 0.05 28.48
CA ASP A 58 5.09 1.44 28.90
C ASP A 58 5.44 2.32 27.69
N TYR A 59 4.44 2.53 26.83
CA TYR A 59 4.60 3.28 25.58
C TYR A 59 3.96 4.66 25.70
N GLU A 60 4.78 5.71 25.70
CA GLU A 60 4.36 7.12 25.79
C GLU A 60 4.70 7.88 24.49
N GLU A 61 4.13 9.08 24.31
CA GLU A 61 4.36 9.90 23.10
C GLU A 61 5.85 10.28 22.90
N GLU A 62 6.61 10.40 23.99
CA GLU A 62 8.05 10.67 23.94
C GLU A 62 8.82 9.52 23.27
N ASP A 63 8.26 8.32 23.26
CA ASP A 63 8.90 7.11 22.71
C ASP A 63 8.74 6.96 21.22
N GLU A 64 8.00 7.85 20.56
CA GLU A 64 7.85 7.89 19.11
C GLU A 64 9.12 8.39 18.41
N PHE A 65 10.10 8.88 19.18
CA PHE A 65 11.35 9.44 18.70
C PHE A 65 12.55 8.53 18.96
N CYS A 66 13.51 8.58 18.03
CA CYS A 66 14.79 7.91 18.22
C CYS A 66 15.63 8.65 19.28
N PRO A 67 16.12 7.97 20.35
CA PRO A 67 16.87 8.59 21.46
C PRO A 67 18.25 9.15 21.08
N HIS A 68 18.62 9.08 19.80
CA HIS A 68 19.92 9.48 19.30
C HIS A 68 19.90 10.61 18.28
N CYS A 69 18.78 10.87 17.63
CA CYS A 69 18.69 11.87 16.56
C CYS A 69 17.30 12.50 16.44
N ASP A 70 16.44 12.31 17.44
CA ASP A 70 15.08 12.83 17.53
C ASP A 70 14.24 12.56 16.28
N ASN A 71 14.53 11.44 15.64
CA ASN A 71 13.81 11.05 14.45
C ASN A 71 12.48 10.38 14.84
N HIS A 72 11.38 11.02 14.49
CA HIS A 72 10.04 10.44 14.62
C HIS A 72 9.91 9.22 13.70
N TYR A 73 9.73 8.04 14.29
CA TYR A 73 9.70 6.78 13.55
C TYR A 73 8.33 6.11 13.52
N VAL A 74 7.38 6.57 14.33
CA VAL A 74 5.99 6.13 14.30
C VAL A 74 5.18 7.06 13.41
N LEU A 75 5.20 6.77 12.13
CA LEU A 75 4.49 7.53 11.10
C LEU A 75 3.39 6.67 10.48
N GLU A 76 2.37 7.33 9.94
CA GLU A 76 1.33 6.66 9.15
C GLU A 76 1.97 5.91 7.98
N ALA A 77 1.66 4.62 7.84
CA ALA A 77 2.28 3.78 6.83
C ALA A 77 1.77 4.16 5.43
N VAL A 78 2.68 4.59 4.55
CA VAL A 78 2.38 4.84 3.14
C VAL A 78 2.53 3.53 2.37
N THR A 79 1.40 2.94 2.01
CA THR A 79 1.33 1.75 1.14
C THR A 79 1.33 2.16 -0.33
N PRO A 80 1.95 1.38 -1.22
CA PRO A 80 1.90 1.64 -2.65
C PRO A 80 0.45 1.46 -3.15
N GLU A 81 -0.21 2.54 -3.55
CA GLU A 81 -1.51 2.46 -4.23
C GLU A 81 -1.31 2.03 -5.67
N ALA A 82 -1.97 0.94 -6.07
CA ALA A 82 -1.97 0.48 -7.46
C ALA A 82 -2.87 1.42 -8.29
N THR A 83 -2.32 2.54 -8.75
CA THR A 83 -3.01 3.41 -9.70
C THR A 83 -3.06 2.72 -11.07
N LEU A 84 -4.24 2.25 -11.48
CA LEU A 84 -4.50 1.82 -12.86
C LEU A 84 -4.47 3.05 -13.77
N GLY A 85 -3.31 3.33 -14.36
CA GLY A 85 -3.19 4.28 -15.46
C GLY A 85 -3.79 3.66 -16.72
N ILE A 86 -4.77 4.33 -17.33
CA ILE A 86 -5.22 3.97 -18.67
C ILE A 86 -4.17 4.56 -19.62
N GLU A 87 -3.31 3.71 -20.18
CA GLU A 87 -2.34 4.11 -21.19
C GLU A 87 -3.09 4.45 -22.48
N THR A 88 -3.43 5.72 -22.65
CA THR A 88 -3.96 6.22 -23.92
C THR A 88 -2.83 6.76 -24.76
N GLU A 89 -2.72 6.30 -25.99
CA GLU A 89 -1.95 6.97 -27.03
C GLU A 89 -2.60 8.31 -27.40
N ASP A 90 -2.07 8.97 -28.44
CA ASP A 90 -2.53 10.28 -28.89
C ASP A 90 -4.07 10.33 -28.99
N ILE A 91 -4.67 11.30 -28.28
CA ILE A 91 -6.14 11.46 -28.14
C ILE A 91 -6.81 11.63 -29.52
N ARG A 92 -6.07 12.08 -30.54
CA ARG A 92 -6.59 12.23 -31.91
C ARG A 92 -6.71 10.90 -32.66
N VAL A 93 -5.95 9.88 -32.26
CA VAL A 93 -5.92 8.56 -32.91
C VAL A 93 -6.86 7.60 -32.19
N ASP A 94 -6.88 7.61 -30.86
CA ASP A 94 -7.74 6.76 -30.04
C ASP A 94 -8.77 7.55 -29.22
N ASN A 95 -9.98 7.72 -29.80
CA ASN A 95 -11.11 8.41 -29.15
C ASN A 95 -11.82 7.57 -28.06
N ARG A 96 -11.33 6.39 -27.71
CA ARG A 96 -12.04 5.45 -26.81
C ARG A 96 -12.18 5.95 -25.38
N VAL A 97 -11.30 6.85 -24.95
CA VAL A 97 -11.28 7.39 -23.58
C VAL A 97 -12.03 8.72 -23.48
N ILE A 98 -12.45 9.30 -24.61
CA ILE A 98 -13.25 10.52 -24.64
C ILE A 98 -14.72 10.13 -24.49
N LYS A 99 -15.34 10.57 -23.39
CA LYS A 99 -16.77 10.44 -23.19
C LYS A 99 -17.49 11.56 -23.94
N ASP A 100 -18.30 11.21 -24.94
CA ASP A 100 -19.17 12.15 -25.64
C ASP A 100 -20.52 12.28 -24.91
N ASP A 101 -20.76 13.44 -24.30
CA ASP A 101 -21.99 13.73 -23.55
C ASP A 101 -23.24 13.92 -24.44
N ARG A 102 -23.09 14.00 -25.78
CA ARG A 102 -24.22 14.10 -26.72
C ARG A 102 -24.82 12.74 -27.02
N ILE A 103 -24.05 11.66 -26.85
CA ILE A 103 -24.53 10.31 -27.08
C ILE A 103 -25.37 9.92 -25.87
N ARG A 104 -26.69 9.93 -26.06
CA ARG A 104 -27.63 9.42 -25.05
C ARG A 104 -27.27 7.95 -24.80
N THR A 105 -26.70 7.65 -23.63
CA THR A 105 -26.52 6.27 -23.19
C THR A 105 -27.86 5.58 -23.38
N LYS A 106 -27.92 4.55 -24.24
CA LYS A 106 -29.15 3.77 -24.44
C LYS A 106 -29.47 3.11 -23.10
N GLN A 107 -30.23 3.81 -22.26
CA GLN A 107 -30.95 3.20 -21.16
C GLN A 107 -31.75 2.06 -21.79
N GLY A 108 -31.69 0.86 -21.20
CA GLY A 108 -32.36 -0.33 -21.72
C GLY A 108 -33.82 -0.05 -22.12
N PRO A 109 -34.42 -0.91 -22.96
CA PRO A 109 -35.71 -0.64 -23.58
C PRO A 109 -36.74 -0.27 -22.50
N LYS A 110 -37.30 0.94 -22.58
CA LYS A 110 -38.31 1.44 -21.64
C LYS A 110 -39.69 0.86 -21.95
N SER A 111 -39.88 0.36 -23.17
CA SER A 111 -41.11 -0.27 -23.63
C SER A 111 -40.84 -1.48 -24.53
N ILE A 112 -41.82 -2.39 -24.61
CA ILE A 112 -41.79 -3.57 -25.49
C ILE A 112 -41.64 -3.20 -26.98
N PHE A 113 -42.00 -1.98 -27.37
CA PHE A 113 -41.88 -1.49 -28.75
C PHE A 113 -40.49 -0.94 -29.11
N ASP A 114 -39.60 -0.74 -28.13
CA ASP A 114 -38.22 -0.28 -28.34
C ASP A 114 -37.25 -1.43 -28.68
N ILE A 115 -37.77 -2.64 -28.91
CA ILE A 115 -36.99 -3.82 -29.30
C ILE A 115 -36.82 -3.81 -30.82
N ASP A 116 -35.63 -3.44 -31.30
CA ASP A 116 -35.25 -3.58 -32.72
C ASP A 116 -35.20 -5.07 -33.10
N GLY A 117 -36.30 -5.58 -33.64
CA GLY A 117 -36.44 -6.96 -34.15
C GLY A 117 -35.94 -7.18 -35.58
N SER A 118 -35.31 -6.17 -36.21
CA SER A 118 -34.86 -6.22 -37.60
C SER A 118 -33.75 -7.25 -37.86
N ASN A 119 -33.09 -7.75 -36.81
CA ASN A 119 -32.10 -8.84 -36.89
C ASN A 119 -32.68 -10.25 -36.62
N MET A 120 -34.02 -10.42 -36.52
CA MET A 120 -34.66 -11.71 -36.22
C MET A 120 -35.42 -12.36 -37.39
N MET A 121 -35.54 -11.70 -38.54
CA MET A 121 -36.02 -12.32 -39.78
C MET A 121 -34.94 -12.18 -40.84
N GLY A 122 -34.27 -13.29 -41.11
CA GLY A 122 -33.36 -13.45 -42.25
C GLY A 122 -34.08 -13.39 -43.59
#